data_AF-G4RPI2-F1
#
_entry.id   AF-G4RPI2-F1
#
_cell.length_a   1.000
_cell.length_b   1.000
_cell.length_c   1.000
_cell.angle_alpha   90.00
_cell.angle_beta   90.00
_cell.angle_gamma   90.00
#
_symmetry.space_group_name_H-M   'P 1'
#
loop_
_entity.id
_entity.type
_entity.pdbx_description
1 polymer ?
#
loop_
_entity_poly.entity_id
_entity_poly.type
_entity_poly.pdbx_seq_one_letter_code
_entity_poly.pdbx_strand_id
1 'polypeptide(L)' 'MLKISFEIERREVAEAVFKTLEREVVFPRGRIKVLADGDRLKIVAFASDISSARSLSNTILRALYIIRGVEELP' A
#
# COMPACT_ATOMS: atom_id res chain seq x y z
N MET A 1 6.49 -17.62 -1.89
CA MET A 1 6.24 -16.25 -1.39
C MET A 1 5.78 -15.40 -2.55
N LEU A 2 4.59 -14.84 -2.45
CA LEU A 2 3.97 -13.98 -3.47
C LEU A 2 4.39 -12.52 -3.23
N LYS A 3 4.52 -11.76 -4.32
CA LYS A 3 4.87 -10.35 -4.32
C LYS A 3 3.90 -9.59 -5.22
N ILE A 4 3.33 -8.51 -4.70
CA ILE A 4 2.40 -7.64 -5.41
C ILE A 4 2.93 -6.21 -5.27
N SER A 5 2.97 -5.46 -6.35
CA SER A 5 3.45 -4.08 -6.33
C SER A 5 2.49 -3.15 -7.04
N PHE A 6 2.28 -1.99 -6.43
CA PHE A 6 1.54 -0.86 -6.99
C PHE A 6 2.49 0.33 -7.07
N GLU A 7 2.36 1.09 -8.14
CA GLU A 7 3.14 2.31 -8.36
C GLU A 7 2.17 3.45 -8.66
N ILE A 8 2.29 4.53 -7.90
CA ILE A 8 1.42 5.70 -7.98
C ILE A 8 2.26 6.97 -8.00
N GLU A 9 1.66 8.08 -8.41
CA GLU A 9 2.23 9.41 -8.19
C GLU A 9 2.40 9.66 -6.68
N ARG A 10 3.55 10.21 -6.30
CA ARG A 10 3.88 10.53 -4.92
C ARG A 10 3.15 11.80 -4.51
N ARG A 11 2.14 11.62 -3.67
CA ARG A 11 1.41 12.69 -2.99
C ARG A 11 1.63 12.58 -1.49
N GLU A 12 1.64 13.71 -0.79
CA GLU A 12 1.95 13.77 0.64
C GLU A 12 0.99 12.89 1.46
N VAL A 13 -0.31 13.00 1.19
CA VAL A 13 -1.35 12.18 1.85
C VAL A 13 -1.14 10.68 1.58
N ALA A 14 -0.87 10.32 0.32
CA ALA A 14 -0.64 8.93 -0.05
C ALA A 14 0.59 8.34 0.64
N GLU A 15 1.71 9.07 0.66
CA GLU A 15 2.93 8.64 1.33
C GLU A 15 2.72 8.48 2.85
N ALA A 16 2.06 9.44 3.49
CA ALA A 16 1.76 9.37 4.92
C ALA A 16 0.90 8.15 5.27
N VAL A 17 -0.19 7.91 4.53
CA VAL A 17 -1.07 6.76 4.74
C VAL A 17 -0.32 5.45 4.56
N PHE A 18 0.44 5.29 3.47
CA PHE A 18 1.15 4.04 3.21
C PHE A 18 2.32 3.81 4.17
N LYS A 19 3.01 4.86 4.64
CA LYS A 19 4.02 4.73 5.70
C LYS A 19 3.44 4.30 7.04
N THR A 20 2.20 4.71 7.34
CA THR A 20 1.46 4.18 8.50
C THR A 20 1.13 2.70 8.29
N LEU A 21 0.57 2.34 7.14
CA LEU A 21 0.26 0.93 6.81
C LEU A 21 1.50 0.02 6.79
N GLU A 22 2.67 0.52 6.36
CA GLU A 22 3.94 -0.24 6.41
C GLU A 22 4.29 -0.67 7.84
N ARG A 23 3.96 0.14 8.85
CA ARG A 23 4.23 -0.13 10.26
C ARG A 23 3.16 -1.02 10.89
N GLU A 24 1.90 -0.82 10.52
CA GLU A 24 0.76 -1.54 11.11
C GLU A 24 0.54 -2.92 10.49
N VAL A 25 0.76 -3.05 9.18
CA VAL A 25 0.49 -4.28 8.43
C VAL A 25 1.73 -5.16 8.41
N VAL A 26 2.05 -5.72 9.59
CA VAL A 26 3.16 -6.67 9.78
C VAL A 26 2.64 -7.88 10.56
N PHE A 27 2.57 -9.03 9.90
CA PHE A 27 2.18 -10.30 10.51
C PHE A 27 2.95 -11.48 9.89
N PRO A 28 2.99 -12.68 10.51
CA PRO A 28 3.85 -13.77 10.05
C PRO A 28 3.66 -14.18 8.58
N ARG A 29 2.47 -13.95 8.03
CA ARG A 29 2.08 -14.36 6.67
C ARG A 29 2.06 -13.21 5.66
N GLY A 30 2.35 -11.98 6.09
CA GLY A 30 2.26 -10.84 5.20
C GLY A 30 2.81 -9.54 5.76
N ARG A 31 3.33 -8.71 4.85
CA ARG A 31 3.83 -7.37 5.17
C ARG A 31 3.71 -6.42 3.98
N ILE A 32 3.70 -5.12 4.28
CA ILE A 32 3.82 -4.04 3.29
C ILE A 32 5.20 -3.40 3.41
N LYS A 33 5.77 -2.96 2.28
CA LYS A 33 6.95 -2.09 2.19
C LYS A 33 6.65 -0.92 1.27
N VAL A 34 7.15 0.26 1.62
CA VAL A 34 6.90 1.51 0.88
C VAL A 34 8.23 2.14 0.51
N LEU A 35 8.44 2.32 -0.79
CA LEU A 35 9.64 2.92 -1.37
C LEU A 35 9.23 4.18 -2.11
N ALA A 36 9.85 5.31 -1.79
CA ALA A 36 9.69 6.55 -2.52
C ALA A 36 10.89 6.73 -3.46
N ASP A 37 10.61 7.06 -4.73
CA ASP A 37 11.62 7.34 -5.75
C ASP A 37 11.16 8.54 -6.58
N GLY A 38 11.79 9.70 -6.38
CA GLY A 38 11.37 10.95 -7.01
C GLY A 38 9.89 11.28 -6.76
N ASP A 39 9.14 11.38 -7.86
CA ASP A 39 7.70 11.65 -7.95
C ASP A 39 6.84 10.37 -7.90
N ARG A 40 7.43 9.21 -7.64
CA ARG A 40 6.74 7.92 -7.55
C ARG A 40 6.78 7.34 -6.14
N LEU A 41 5.67 6.72 -5.77
CA LEU A 41 5.54 5.92 -4.56
C LEU A 41 5.23 4.47 -4.93
N LYS A 42 6.10 3.56 -4.52
CA LYS A 42 5.98 2.12 -4.76
C LYS A 42 5.57 1.39 -3.49
N ILE A 43 4.40 0.76 -3.53
CA ILE A 43 3.84 -0.04 -2.44
C ILE A 43 4.02 -1.52 -2.79
N VAL A 44 4.74 -2.27 -1.96
CA VAL A 44 5.04 -3.69 -2.17
C VAL A 44 4.45 -4.53 -1.05
N ALA A 45 3.52 -5.41 -1.40
CA ALA A 45 3.00 -6.43 -0.50
C ALA A 45 3.74 -7.76 -0.69
N PHE A 46 4.16 -8.36 0.41
CA PHE A 46 4.73 -9.72 0.44
C PHE A 46 3.75 -10.63 1.18
N ALA A 47 3.46 -11.81 0.62
CA ALA A 47 2.54 -12.77 1.22
C ALA A 47 3.08 -14.21 1.16
N SER A 48 2.81 -15.01 2.17
CA SER A 48 3.15 -16.44 2.18
C SER A 48 2.20 -17.29 1.34
N ASP A 49 0.94 -16.87 1.21
CA ASP A 49 -0.14 -17.62 0.56
C ASP A 49 -1.11 -16.70 -0.20
N ILE A 50 -1.99 -17.31 -1.01
CA ILE A 50 -2.95 -16.60 -1.87
C ILE A 50 -3.97 -15.82 -1.04
N SER A 51 -4.38 -16.33 0.12
CA SER A 51 -5.36 -15.65 0.97
C SER A 51 -4.79 -14.34 1.52
N SER A 52 -3.55 -14.38 2.01
CA SER A 52 -2.81 -13.23 2.51
C SER A 52 -2.53 -12.23 1.39
N ALA A 53 -2.15 -12.71 0.20
CA ALA A 53 -1.99 -11.88 -1.00
C ALA A 53 -3.25 -11.09 -1.34
N ARG A 54 -4.40 -11.78 -1.41
CA ARG A 54 -5.71 -11.15 -1.64
C ARG A 54 -6.05 -10.12 -0.56
N SER A 55 -5.83 -10.45 0.71
CA SER A 55 -6.09 -9.53 1.83
C SER A 55 -5.25 -8.26 1.71
N LEU A 56 -3.95 -8.40 1.45
CA LEU A 56 -3.05 -7.25 1.29
C LEU A 56 -3.41 -6.40 0.07
N SER A 57 -3.77 -7.01 -1.06
CA SER A 57 -4.28 -6.28 -2.23
C SER A 57 -5.52 -5.47 -1.90
N ASN A 58 -6.47 -6.07 -1.18
CA ASN A 58 -7.68 -5.36 -0.76
C ASN A 58 -7.37 -4.19 0.17
N THR A 59 -6.45 -4.37 1.12
CA THR A 59 -5.98 -3.28 2.01
C THR A 59 -5.41 -2.14 1.19
N ILE A 60 -4.50 -2.42 0.24
CA ILE A 60 -3.85 -1.38 -0.57
C ILE A 60 -4.86 -0.67 -1.47
N LEU A 61 -5.69 -1.41 -2.21
CA LEU A 61 -6.67 -0.83 -3.13
C LEU A 61 -7.74 0.00 -2.42
N ARG A 62 -8.20 -0.42 -1.24
CA ARG A 62 -9.13 0.37 -0.43
C ARG A 62 -8.49 1.66 0.07
N ALA A 63 -7.24 1.60 0.53
CA ALA A 63 -6.51 2.80 0.94
C ALA A 63 -6.39 3.78 -0.25
N LEU A 64 -6.01 3.31 -1.44
CA LEU A 64 -5.95 4.14 -2.65
C LEU A 64 -7.30 4.77 -3.00
N TYR A 65 -8.38 4.00 -2.91
CA TYR A 65 -9.73 4.50 -3.18
C TYR A 65 -10.12 5.63 -2.23
N ILE A 66 -9.83 5.46 -0.93
CA ILE A 66 -10.11 6.50 0.08
C ILE A 66 -9.23 7.73 -0.13
N ILE A 67 -7.92 7.55 -0.35
CA ILE A 67 -6.99 8.66 -0.60
C ILE A 67 -7.47 9.50 -1.78
N ARG A 68 -7.82 8.84 -2.90
CA ARG A 68 -8.34 9.54 -4.08
C ARG A 68 -9.62 10.32 -3.76
N GLY A 69 -10.56 9.72 -3.03
CA GLY A 69 -11.77 10.41 -2.61
C GLY A 69 -11.50 11.62 -1.71
N VAL A 70 -10.53 11.53 -0.79
CA VAL A 70 -10.12 12.63 0.09
C VAL A 70 -9.44 13.75 -0.69
N GLU A 71 -8.61 13.42 -1.67
CA GLU A 71 -7.95 14.41 -2.54
C GLU A 71 -8.93 15.13 -3.49
N GLU A 72 -10.11 14.55 -3.73
CA GLU A 72 -11.20 15.14 -4.51
C GLU A 72 -12.15 16.01 -3.64
N LEU A 73 -11.95 16.08 -2.31
CA LEU A 73 -12.74 16.95 -1.43
C LEU A 73 -12.27 18.42 -1.52
N PRO A 74 -13.21 19.40 -1.51
CA PRO A 74 -12.90 20.82 -1.58
C PRO A 74 -12.26 21.40 -0.31
#